data_AF-A0A7G8FSQ6-F1
#
_entry.id   AF-A0A7G8FSQ6-F1
#
_cell.length_a   1.000
_cell.length_b   1.000
_cell.length_c   1.000
_cell.angle_alpha   90.00
_cell.angle_beta   90.00
_cell.angle_gamma   90.00
#
_symmetry.space_group_name_H-M   'P 1'
#
loop_
_entity.id
_entity.type
_entity.pdbx_description
1 polymer ?
#
loop_
_entity_poly.entity_id
_entity_poly.type
_entity_poly.pdbx_seq_one_letter_code
_entity_poly.pdbx_strand_id
1 'polypeptide(L)'
;MNRFAGFDARERRVGGSALVTGTEVQSSASGASCVVTTDSESSRFTRRNSHVQSIELRTHVFIDSLQPQLAAYMGSVSQGFLPIPGDACLWMEVSPGMAVHRVTDIALKASNVRLGQMVVERAFGSMALYHRDQSTVLHSGDVVLEAIGSSIDQRSPAEVSWTEVIRAITPDHAVLINRQNRRGSMIEAGMSMFILETEPAGYVLIAANEAEKASNITLVDVKAVGAFGRLTLAGKEGDVEEAAAAAMRAIDLVNRRSTLR
;
A
#
# COMPACT_ATOMS: atom_id res chain seq x y z
N MET A 1 -63.73 -9.37 -27.61
CA MET A 1 -64.14 -10.38 -26.61
C MET A 1 -63.37 -10.11 -25.32
N ASN A 2 -63.98 -9.50 -24.31
CA ASN A 2 -64.50 -10.14 -23.08
C ASN A 2 -63.41 -10.83 -22.25
N ARG A 3 -63.21 -10.62 -20.94
CA ARG A 3 -63.80 -9.79 -19.86
C ARG A 3 -62.88 -9.98 -18.60
N PHE A 4 -62.79 -8.95 -17.74
CA PHE A 4 -62.94 -8.90 -16.25
C PHE A 4 -62.59 -10.14 -15.39
N ALA A 5 -62.20 -10.12 -14.12
CA ALA A 5 -62.09 -9.18 -12.98
C ALA A 5 -61.38 -10.01 -11.85
N GLY A 6 -60.95 -9.50 -10.70
CA GLY A 6 -61.33 -8.27 -10.05
C GLY A 6 -60.49 -7.92 -8.82
N PHE A 7 -60.60 -6.65 -8.48
CA PHE A 7 -60.41 -6.06 -7.16
C PHE A 7 -61.73 -6.18 -6.39
N ASP A 8 -61.64 -6.43 -5.09
CA ASP A 8 -62.56 -5.95 -4.03
C ASP A 8 -61.82 -6.11 -2.68
N ALA A 9 -61.43 -5.04 -1.99
CA ALA A 9 -62.22 -4.12 -1.17
C ALA A 9 -62.51 -4.66 0.25
N ARG A 10 -62.02 -3.92 1.27
CA ARG A 10 -62.57 -3.73 2.64
C ARG A 10 -61.59 -2.82 3.42
N GLU A 11 -61.83 -1.52 3.46
CA GLU A 11 -62.73 -0.75 4.34
C GLU A 11 -62.01 -0.15 5.56
N ARG A 12 -62.14 1.19 5.66
CA ARG A 12 -61.67 2.06 6.75
C ARG A 12 -62.50 1.85 8.02
N ARG A 13 -61.87 2.02 9.19
CA ARG A 13 -62.55 2.63 10.35
C ARG A 13 -61.69 3.71 10.99
N VAL A 14 -62.39 4.81 11.25
CA VAL A 14 -61.98 6.04 11.94
C VAL A 14 -62.32 5.89 13.42
N GLY A 15 -61.54 6.55 14.28
CA GLY A 15 -62.05 7.17 15.50
C GLY A 15 -61.49 6.62 16.82
N GLY A 16 -61.16 7.55 17.73
CA GLY A 16 -61.12 7.24 19.16
C GLY A 16 -60.05 7.97 19.96
N SER A 17 -60.21 9.29 20.14
CA SER A 17 -59.63 10.01 21.28
C SER A 17 -60.21 9.45 22.58
N ALA A 18 -59.36 9.17 23.56
CA ALA A 18 -59.78 9.00 24.95
C ALA A 18 -58.77 9.70 25.88
N LEU A 19 -59.16 10.90 26.31
CA LEU A 19 -58.72 11.54 27.54
C LEU A 19 -59.14 10.68 28.74
N VAL A 20 -58.21 10.39 29.65
CA VAL A 20 -58.54 9.99 31.03
C VAL A 20 -57.56 10.67 32.01
N THR A 21 -58.03 11.82 32.50
CA THR A 21 -57.96 12.33 33.89
C THR A 21 -56.70 12.14 34.75
N GLY A 22 -56.06 13.27 35.05
CA GLY A 22 -56.01 13.81 36.42
C GLY A 22 -55.07 13.14 37.42
N THR A 23 -53.86 13.66 37.57
CA THR A 23 -53.17 13.74 38.87
C THR A 23 -52.22 14.94 38.85
N GLU A 24 -52.36 15.83 39.84
CA GLU A 24 -51.55 17.04 40.01
C GLU A 24 -50.09 16.69 40.30
N VAL A 25 -49.17 17.35 39.60
CA VAL A 25 -47.74 17.32 39.90
C VAL A 25 -47.47 18.39 40.96
N GLN A 26 -47.23 17.96 42.20
CA GLN A 26 -46.47 18.75 43.17
C GLN A 26 -45.07 18.14 43.28
N SER A 27 -44.10 18.74 42.60
CA SER A 27 -42.69 18.54 42.93
C SER A 27 -42.17 19.78 43.63
N SER A 28 -41.94 19.61 44.93
CA SER A 28 -41.19 20.53 45.77
C SER A 28 -39.79 20.75 45.22
N ALA A 29 -39.36 22.01 45.20
CA ALA A 29 -38.00 22.38 44.90
C ALA A 29 -37.04 21.86 45.99
N SER A 30 -35.98 21.17 45.57
CA SER A 30 -34.71 21.13 46.30
C SER A 30 -33.59 20.89 45.29
N GLY A 31 -32.68 21.86 45.21
CA GLY A 31 -31.65 21.92 44.18
C GLY A 31 -30.65 20.78 44.22
N ALA A 32 -30.38 20.24 43.04
CA ALA A 32 -29.06 19.74 42.67
C ALA A 32 -28.82 20.25 41.24
N SER A 33 -27.93 21.23 41.10
CA SER A 33 -27.37 21.60 39.81
C SER A 33 -26.58 20.40 39.29
N CYS A 34 -27.22 19.57 38.48
CA CYS A 34 -26.52 18.56 37.71
C CYS A 34 -25.82 19.30 36.57
N VAL A 35 -24.62 19.79 36.85
CA VAL A 35 -23.67 20.18 35.80
C VAL A 35 -23.30 18.88 35.09
N VAL A 36 -23.89 18.66 33.91
CA VAL A 36 -23.48 17.58 33.02
C VAL A 36 -22.11 17.97 32.48
N THR A 37 -21.05 17.58 33.20
CA THR A 37 -19.68 17.65 32.69
C THR A 37 -19.58 16.66 31.53
N THR A 38 -19.42 17.16 30.31
CA THR A 38 -19.24 16.39 29.08
C THR A 38 -17.88 15.69 29.00
N ASP A 39 -17.35 15.21 30.13
CA ASP A 39 -16.04 14.54 30.22
C ASP A 39 -16.11 13.04 29.90
N SER A 40 -17.29 12.54 29.50
CA SER A 40 -17.52 11.13 29.20
C SER A 40 -17.42 10.77 27.71
N GLU A 41 -17.28 11.75 26.81
CA GLU A 41 -17.06 11.48 25.38
C GLU A 41 -15.58 11.37 25.03
N SER A 42 -14.72 12.20 25.65
CA SER A 42 -13.26 12.18 25.47
C SER A 42 -12.65 10.84 25.91
N SER A 43 -13.15 10.27 27.01
CA SER A 43 -12.67 8.99 27.54
C SER A 43 -13.13 7.77 26.72
N ARG A 44 -14.23 7.89 25.96
CA ARG A 44 -14.74 6.82 25.07
C ARG A 44 -13.94 6.70 23.77
N PHE A 45 -13.42 7.81 23.24
CA PHE A 45 -12.47 7.76 22.12
C PHE A 45 -11.13 7.15 22.53
N THR A 46 -10.66 7.47 23.73
CA THR A 46 -9.35 7.04 24.22
C THR A 46 -9.32 5.53 24.57
N ARG A 47 -10.44 4.93 25.00
CA ARG A 47 -10.51 3.52 25.41
C ARG A 47 -10.74 2.50 24.30
N ARG A 48 -10.99 2.90 23.05
CA ARG A 48 -11.16 1.95 21.93
C ARG A 48 -9.85 1.57 21.23
N ASN A 49 -8.72 2.17 21.67
CA ASN A 49 -7.39 1.96 21.11
C ASN A 49 -6.55 0.88 21.84
N SER A 50 -7.12 0.14 22.79
CA SER A 50 -6.38 -0.76 23.68
C SER A 50 -5.89 -2.08 23.08
N HIS A 51 -5.90 -2.26 21.75
CA HIS A 51 -5.27 -3.39 21.05
C HIS A 51 -4.46 -2.97 19.81
N VAL A 52 -4.10 -1.69 19.66
CA VAL A 52 -3.17 -1.29 18.60
C VAL A 52 -1.78 -1.70 19.07
N GLN A 53 -1.34 -2.89 18.66
CA GLN A 53 0.10 -3.17 18.63
C GLN A 53 0.78 -2.02 17.90
N SER A 54 1.92 -1.55 18.41
CA SER A 54 2.74 -0.54 17.74
C SER A 54 2.98 -0.98 16.31
N ILE A 55 2.54 -0.17 15.35
CA ILE A 55 2.74 -0.46 13.92
C ILE A 55 4.17 -0.08 13.61
N GLU A 56 4.98 -1.06 13.23
CA GLU A 56 6.36 -0.85 12.80
C GLU A 56 6.39 -0.56 11.31
N LEU A 57 7.07 0.51 10.92
CA LEU A 57 7.38 0.82 9.53
C LEU A 57 8.60 0.01 9.09
N ARG A 58 8.41 -0.94 8.17
CA ARG A 58 9.52 -1.72 7.61
C ARG A 58 10.11 -1.07 6.38
N THR A 59 9.25 -0.71 5.43
CA THR A 59 9.65 -0.14 4.16
C THR A 59 8.86 1.12 3.89
N HIS A 60 9.56 2.17 3.47
CA HIS A 60 8.95 3.37 2.90
C HIS A 60 9.76 3.80 1.68
N VAL A 61 9.21 3.55 0.50
CA VAL A 61 9.85 3.83 -0.78
C VAL A 61 8.96 4.77 -1.58
N PHE A 62 9.46 5.97 -1.85
CA PHE A 62 8.83 6.93 -2.74
C PHE A 62 9.58 6.94 -4.08
N ILE A 63 8.84 6.75 -5.16
CA ILE A 63 9.30 6.88 -6.54
C ILE A 63 8.65 8.13 -7.13
N ASP A 64 9.50 9.05 -7.58
CA ASP A 64 9.12 10.35 -8.12
C ASP A 64 8.36 10.23 -9.45
N SER A 65 8.80 9.30 -10.30
CA SER A 65 8.21 9.02 -11.59
C SER A 65 8.55 7.59 -12.02
N LEU A 66 7.52 6.76 -12.15
CA LEU A 66 7.67 5.38 -12.60
C LEU A 66 8.19 5.33 -14.05
N GLN A 67 9.30 4.62 -14.24
CA GLN A 67 9.84 4.35 -15.57
C GLN A 67 8.92 3.40 -16.37
N PRO A 68 8.96 3.44 -17.72
CA PRO A 68 7.97 2.76 -18.57
C PRO A 68 7.80 1.26 -18.33
N GLN A 69 8.89 0.50 -18.23
CA GLN A 69 8.84 -0.95 -18.00
C GLN A 69 8.39 -1.26 -16.58
N LEU A 70 8.85 -0.51 -15.58
CA LEU A 70 8.38 -0.69 -14.20
C LEU A 70 6.89 -0.39 -14.07
N ALA A 71 6.37 0.69 -14.67
CA ALA A 71 4.94 0.99 -14.68
C ALA A 71 4.13 -0.14 -15.36
N ALA A 72 4.58 -0.63 -16.52
CA ALA A 72 3.94 -1.73 -17.22
C ALA A 72 3.97 -3.05 -16.41
N TYR A 73 5.09 -3.34 -15.75
CA TYR A 73 5.24 -4.48 -14.86
C TYR A 73 4.28 -4.38 -13.67
N MET A 74 4.27 -3.23 -12.98
CA MET A 74 3.39 -2.99 -11.85
C MET A 74 1.92 -3.10 -12.25
N GLY A 75 1.54 -2.58 -13.42
CA GLY A 75 0.20 -2.76 -13.98
C GLY A 75 -0.16 -4.22 -14.29
N SER A 76 0.84 -5.08 -14.55
CA SER A 76 0.62 -6.50 -14.83
C SER A 76 0.46 -7.35 -13.55
N VAL A 77 1.12 -6.97 -12.45
CA VAL A 77 1.09 -7.72 -11.18
C VAL A 77 0.07 -7.19 -10.17
N SER A 78 -0.24 -5.89 -10.24
CA SER A 78 -1.16 -5.23 -9.33
C SER A 78 -2.59 -5.78 -9.46
N GLN A 79 -3.31 -5.83 -8.34
CA GLN A 79 -4.71 -6.28 -8.27
C GLN A 79 -5.72 -5.12 -8.09
N GLY A 80 -5.22 -3.88 -8.01
CA GLY A 80 -6.00 -2.65 -7.86
C GLY A 80 -5.92 -1.74 -9.08
N PHE A 81 -5.79 -0.43 -8.85
CA PHE A 81 -5.66 0.55 -9.92
C PHE A 81 -4.27 0.49 -10.58
N LEU A 82 -4.24 0.55 -11.91
CA LEU A 82 -3.02 0.37 -12.67
C LEU A 82 -2.26 1.70 -12.81
N PRO A 83 -0.94 1.73 -12.54
CA PRO A 83 -0.14 2.94 -12.74
C PRO A 83 0.09 3.18 -14.23
N ILE A 84 0.35 4.45 -14.58
CA ILE A 84 0.77 4.88 -15.91
C ILE A 84 2.24 5.31 -15.83
N PRO A 85 3.06 5.11 -16.89
CA PRO A 85 4.39 5.70 -16.95
C PRO A 85 4.36 7.20 -16.62
N GLY A 86 5.25 7.62 -15.73
CA GLY A 86 5.27 9.00 -15.25
C GLY A 86 4.61 9.22 -13.89
N ASP A 87 3.68 8.34 -13.46
CA ASP A 87 3.01 8.46 -12.16
C ASP A 87 4.02 8.35 -11.01
N ALA A 88 3.76 9.09 -9.94
CA ALA A 88 4.46 8.91 -8.68
C ALA A 88 3.90 7.70 -7.93
N CYS A 89 4.76 6.99 -7.22
CA CYS A 89 4.41 5.79 -6.47
C CYS A 89 4.94 5.87 -5.04
N LEU A 90 4.08 5.53 -4.06
CA LEU A 90 4.50 5.26 -2.69
C LEU A 90 4.24 3.81 -2.36
N TRP A 91 5.32 3.10 -2.01
CA TRP A 91 5.28 1.75 -1.47
C TRP A 91 5.57 1.78 0.03
N MET A 92 4.70 1.15 0.81
CA MET A 92 4.87 1.02 2.25
C MET A 92 4.70 -0.43 2.70
N GLU A 93 5.53 -0.84 3.66
CA GLU A 93 5.40 -2.14 4.36
C GLU A 93 5.34 -1.92 5.86
N VAL A 94 4.42 -2.61 6.52
CA VAL A 94 4.18 -2.49 7.95
C VAL A 94 4.07 -3.85 8.63
N SER A 95 4.39 -3.87 9.92
CA SER A 95 4.20 -5.00 10.83
C SER A 95 3.33 -4.56 12.02
N PRO A 96 2.37 -5.38 12.48
CA PRO A 96 1.94 -6.67 11.93
C PRO A 96 1.20 -6.52 10.59
N GLY A 97 1.17 -7.59 9.78
CA GLY A 97 0.63 -7.49 8.43
C GLY A 97 -0.82 -7.00 8.31
N MET A 98 -1.66 -7.24 9.32
CA MET A 98 -3.04 -6.73 9.33
C MET A 98 -3.19 -5.23 9.55
N ALA A 99 -2.13 -4.56 10.00
CA ALA A 99 -2.12 -3.10 10.10
C ALA A 99 -2.25 -2.41 8.73
N VAL A 100 -1.91 -3.10 7.63
CA VAL A 100 -1.98 -2.52 6.27
C VAL A 100 -3.38 -2.05 5.89
N HIS A 101 -4.46 -2.68 6.40
CA HIS A 101 -5.82 -2.21 6.13
C HIS A 101 -6.08 -0.83 6.73
N ARG A 102 -5.63 -0.59 7.96
CA ARG A 102 -5.75 0.71 8.63
C ARG A 102 -4.93 1.76 7.88
N VAL A 103 -3.70 1.42 7.54
CA VAL A 103 -2.78 2.29 6.82
C VAL A 103 -3.34 2.66 5.43
N THR A 104 -3.93 1.69 4.74
CA THR A 104 -4.60 1.89 3.44
C THR A 104 -5.80 2.84 3.56
N ASP A 105 -6.67 2.62 4.55
CA ASP A 105 -7.87 3.44 4.76
C ASP A 105 -7.53 4.90 5.09
N ILE A 106 -6.49 5.13 5.90
CA ILE A 106 -5.98 6.48 6.20
C ILE A 106 -5.46 7.15 4.93
N ALA A 107 -4.61 6.45 4.16
CA ALA A 107 -4.01 7.00 2.95
C ALA A 107 -5.04 7.43 1.91
N LEU A 108 -6.07 6.60 1.69
CA LEU A 108 -7.12 6.84 0.70
C LEU A 108 -8.11 7.94 1.13
N LYS A 109 -8.25 8.19 2.44
CA LYS A 109 -9.07 9.29 2.96
C LYS A 109 -8.32 10.62 3.00
N ALA A 110 -6.99 10.59 3.03
CA ALA A 110 -6.17 11.78 3.08
C ALA A 110 -6.12 12.55 1.74
N SER A 111 -6.17 11.84 0.60
CA SER A 111 -6.06 12.47 -0.72
C SER A 111 -6.63 11.62 -1.85
N ASN A 112 -6.49 12.09 -3.09
CA ASN A 112 -6.99 11.43 -4.30
C ASN A 112 -6.07 10.30 -4.83
N VAL A 113 -5.12 9.81 -4.04
CA VAL A 113 -4.31 8.65 -4.40
C VAL A 113 -5.16 7.43 -4.75
N ARG A 114 -4.65 6.59 -5.65
CA ARG A 114 -5.31 5.36 -6.07
C ARG A 114 -4.54 4.17 -5.51
N LEU A 115 -5.27 3.22 -4.90
CA LEU A 115 -4.69 1.98 -4.40
C LEU A 115 -4.40 1.03 -5.56
N GLY A 116 -3.12 0.76 -5.81
CA GLY A 116 -2.69 -0.17 -6.83
C GLY A 116 -2.53 -1.59 -6.32
N GLN A 117 -2.01 -1.73 -5.12
CA GLN A 117 -1.75 -3.02 -4.52
C GLN A 117 -1.95 -2.95 -3.02
N MET A 118 -2.50 -4.00 -2.44
CA MET A 118 -2.54 -4.24 -1.00
C MET A 118 -2.41 -5.73 -0.79
N VAL A 119 -1.32 -6.16 -0.15
CA VAL A 119 -1.04 -7.56 0.13
C VAL A 119 -0.83 -7.74 1.61
N VAL A 120 -1.38 -8.83 2.14
CA VAL A 120 -1.18 -9.26 3.51
C VAL A 120 -0.41 -10.57 3.45
N GLU A 121 0.83 -10.52 3.91
CA GLU A 121 1.66 -11.69 4.11
C GLU A 121 1.52 -12.22 5.55
N ARG A 122 2.18 -13.34 5.85
CA ARG A 122 2.14 -13.95 7.19
C ARG A 122 2.65 -13.01 8.30
N ALA A 123 3.69 -12.23 8.02
CA ALA A 123 4.35 -11.36 8.99
C ALA A 123 4.09 -9.87 8.74
N PHE A 124 3.99 -9.47 7.47
CA PHE A 124 4.00 -8.06 7.06
C PHE A 124 2.84 -7.78 6.10
N GLY A 125 2.55 -6.50 5.90
CA GLY A 125 1.52 -6.06 4.98
C GLY A 125 2.09 -4.93 4.14
N SER A 126 1.82 -4.96 2.84
CA SER A 126 2.42 -4.06 1.87
C SER A 126 1.33 -3.38 1.05
N MET A 127 1.53 -2.11 0.69
CA MET A 127 0.62 -1.40 -0.21
C MET A 127 1.37 -0.47 -1.17
N ALA A 128 0.74 -0.22 -2.32
CA ALA A 128 1.21 0.70 -3.35
C ALA A 128 0.13 1.74 -3.65
N LEU A 129 0.51 3.02 -3.60
CA LEU A 129 -0.34 4.16 -3.93
C LEU A 129 0.21 4.86 -5.16
N TYR A 130 -0.67 5.22 -6.10
CA TYR A 130 -0.32 5.93 -7.32
C TYR A 130 -1.09 7.23 -7.47
N HIS A 131 -0.40 8.24 -8.00
CA HIS A 131 -1.02 9.46 -8.51
C HIS A 131 -0.04 10.19 -9.43
N ARG A 132 -0.55 10.94 -10.41
CA ARG A 132 0.28 11.73 -11.32
C ARG A 132 1.09 12.82 -10.59
N ASP A 133 0.45 13.47 -9.62
CA ASP A 133 1.06 14.54 -8.83
C ASP A 133 1.78 13.98 -7.61
N GLN A 134 3.09 14.25 -7.51
CA GLN A 134 3.95 13.81 -6.41
C GLN A 134 3.47 14.31 -5.04
N SER A 135 3.00 15.56 -4.96
CA SER A 135 2.52 16.16 -3.71
C SER A 135 1.35 15.40 -3.10
N THR A 136 0.45 14.86 -3.95
CA THR A 136 -0.73 14.09 -3.51
C THR A 136 -0.29 12.77 -2.87
N VAL A 137 0.69 12.10 -3.49
CA VAL A 137 1.27 10.85 -2.97
C VAL A 137 2.00 11.09 -1.65
N LEU A 138 2.86 12.11 -1.59
CA LEU A 138 3.61 12.48 -0.39
C LEU A 138 2.69 12.86 0.75
N HIS A 139 1.65 13.65 0.49
CA HIS A 139 0.68 14.05 1.52
C HIS A 139 -0.01 12.83 2.16
N SER A 140 -0.47 11.86 1.35
CA SER A 140 -1.03 10.62 1.91
C SER A 140 0.00 9.82 2.72
N GLY A 141 1.27 9.82 2.32
CA GLY A 141 2.36 9.19 3.08
C GLY A 141 2.58 9.87 4.44
N ASP A 142 2.68 11.19 4.46
CA ASP A 142 2.91 11.97 5.68
C ASP A 142 1.77 11.78 6.71
N VAL A 143 0.51 11.82 6.24
CA VAL A 143 -0.66 11.59 7.09
C VAL A 143 -0.69 10.16 7.66
N VAL A 144 -0.24 9.17 6.89
CA VAL A 144 -0.11 7.80 7.38
C VAL A 144 0.97 7.72 8.47
N LEU A 145 2.14 8.29 8.23
CA LEU A 145 3.26 8.29 9.17
C LEU A 145 2.89 8.95 10.50
N GLU A 146 2.24 10.11 10.45
CA GLU A 146 1.72 10.81 11.62
C GLU A 146 0.71 9.94 12.40
N ALA A 147 -0.23 9.32 11.69
CA ALA A 147 -1.28 8.51 12.32
C ALA A 147 -0.77 7.22 12.98
N ILE A 148 0.32 6.64 12.49
CA ILE A 148 0.98 5.48 13.12
C ILE A 148 2.06 5.88 14.13
N GLY A 149 2.34 7.18 14.27
CA GLY A 149 3.38 7.70 15.18
C GLY A 149 4.79 7.34 14.73
N SER A 150 5.06 7.33 13.42
CA SER A 150 6.36 7.00 12.84
C SER A 150 6.89 8.12 11.94
N SER A 151 8.13 7.96 11.46
CA SER A 151 8.78 8.86 10.52
C SER A 151 9.59 8.07 9.48
N ILE A 152 9.91 8.70 8.34
CA ILE A 152 10.60 8.03 7.23
C ILE A 152 11.94 7.42 7.68
N ASP A 153 12.65 8.09 8.59
CA ASP A 153 13.95 7.64 9.08
C ASP A 153 13.88 6.42 10.01
N GLN A 154 12.71 6.13 10.59
CA GLN A 154 12.47 4.95 11.44
C GLN A 154 12.17 3.68 10.65
N ARG A 155 12.15 3.72 9.31
CA ARG A 155 12.01 2.51 8.50
C ARG A 155 13.20 1.57 8.72
N SER A 156 13.00 0.27 8.59
CA SER A 156 14.11 -0.70 8.60
C SER A 156 15.08 -0.38 7.46
N PRO A 157 16.41 -0.41 7.68
CA PRO A 157 17.38 -0.24 6.60
C PRO A 157 17.24 -1.37 5.57
N ALA A 158 17.62 -1.07 4.33
CA ALA A 158 17.65 -2.04 3.24
C ALA A 158 18.96 -2.84 3.31
N GLU A 159 18.90 -4.06 3.82
CA GLU A 159 19.99 -5.03 3.78
C GLU A 159 20.03 -5.71 2.41
N VAL A 160 21.23 -5.85 1.83
CA VAL A 160 21.45 -6.58 0.58
C VAL A 160 21.99 -7.96 0.92
N SER A 161 21.12 -8.98 0.82
CA SER A 161 21.50 -10.37 1.08
C SER A 161 22.28 -10.98 -0.07
N TRP A 162 21.99 -10.56 -1.31
CA TRP A 162 22.68 -11.05 -2.51
C TRP A 162 22.69 -10.01 -3.63
N THR A 163 23.82 -9.89 -4.34
CA THR A 163 23.91 -9.10 -5.57
C THR A 163 24.98 -9.68 -6.50
N GLU A 164 24.64 -9.86 -7.78
CA GLU A 164 25.56 -10.44 -8.76
C GLU A 164 25.17 -10.05 -10.19
N VAL A 165 26.18 -9.95 -11.07
CA VAL A 165 26.01 -9.89 -12.53
C VAL A 165 26.54 -11.19 -13.14
N ILE A 166 25.66 -11.95 -13.79
CA ILE A 166 25.98 -13.19 -14.50
C ILE A 166 26.01 -12.91 -16.00
N ARG A 167 27.16 -13.10 -16.62
CA ARG A 167 27.37 -12.81 -18.05
C ARG A 167 27.04 -14.01 -18.93
N ALA A 168 26.59 -13.73 -20.15
CA ALA A 168 26.36 -14.72 -21.20
C ALA A 168 25.59 -15.96 -20.73
N ILE A 169 24.38 -15.75 -20.20
CA ILE A 169 23.56 -16.84 -19.66
C ILE A 169 23.28 -17.93 -20.70
N THR A 170 23.24 -19.18 -20.26
CA THR A 170 23.01 -20.32 -21.14
C THR A 170 21.54 -20.41 -21.58
N PRO A 171 21.24 -21.09 -22.71
CA PRO A 171 19.86 -21.33 -23.14
C PRO A 171 18.99 -22.01 -22.08
N ASP A 172 19.52 -23.03 -21.40
CA ASP A 172 18.79 -23.76 -20.37
C ASP A 172 18.40 -22.86 -19.19
N HIS A 173 19.32 -21.99 -18.76
CA HIS A 173 19.06 -21.04 -17.67
C HIS A 173 17.99 -20.02 -18.09
N ALA A 174 18.09 -19.46 -19.29
CA ALA A 174 17.12 -18.50 -19.82
C ALA A 174 15.70 -19.10 -19.89
N VAL A 175 15.56 -20.37 -20.33
CA VAL A 175 14.25 -21.05 -20.39
C VAL A 175 13.63 -21.18 -19.00
N LEU A 176 14.41 -21.57 -17.98
CA LEU A 176 13.89 -21.68 -16.62
C LEU A 176 13.47 -20.33 -16.05
N ILE A 177 14.31 -19.29 -16.21
CA ILE A 177 13.97 -17.93 -15.78
C ILE A 177 12.65 -17.48 -16.44
N ASN A 178 12.50 -17.73 -17.74
CA ASN A 178 11.30 -17.34 -18.48
C ASN A 178 10.02 -18.06 -18.05
N ARG A 179 10.13 -19.25 -17.46
CA ARG A 179 8.98 -20.09 -17.07
C ARG A 179 8.66 -20.04 -15.58
N GLN A 180 9.59 -19.63 -14.72
CA GLN A 180 9.42 -19.64 -13.27
C GLN A 180 8.65 -18.40 -12.75
N ASN A 181 7.35 -18.34 -13.06
CA ASN A 181 6.42 -17.28 -12.58
C ASN A 181 6.93 -15.84 -12.83
N ARG A 182 7.65 -15.64 -13.94
CA ARG A 182 8.10 -14.34 -14.44
C ARG A 182 6.89 -13.48 -14.83
N ARG A 183 6.90 -12.21 -14.44
CA ARG A 183 5.81 -11.26 -14.76
C ARG A 183 6.24 -10.07 -15.62
N GLY A 184 7.54 -9.90 -15.90
CA GLY A 184 8.06 -8.83 -16.77
C GLY A 184 8.25 -9.25 -18.23
N SER A 185 9.44 -8.96 -18.77
CA SER A 185 9.85 -9.27 -20.15
C SER A 185 10.71 -10.53 -20.22
N MET A 186 10.86 -11.11 -21.42
CA MET A 186 11.67 -12.33 -21.58
C MET A 186 13.16 -12.02 -21.55
N ILE A 187 13.94 -12.99 -21.08
CA ILE A 187 15.40 -13.00 -21.17
C ILE A 187 15.88 -13.96 -22.25
N GLU A 188 16.94 -13.63 -22.97
CA GLU A 188 17.48 -14.47 -24.06
C GLU A 188 18.87 -15.02 -23.72
N ALA A 189 19.21 -16.17 -24.31
CA ALA A 189 20.53 -16.75 -24.16
C ALA A 189 21.63 -15.80 -24.67
N GLY A 190 22.76 -15.76 -23.97
CA GLY A 190 23.87 -14.85 -24.28
C GLY A 190 23.73 -13.44 -23.70
N MET A 191 22.56 -13.05 -23.17
CA MET A 191 22.42 -11.81 -22.42
C MET A 191 23.18 -11.89 -21.09
N SER A 192 23.57 -10.73 -20.56
CA SER A 192 23.97 -10.60 -19.16
C SER A 192 22.74 -10.38 -18.29
N MET A 193 22.80 -10.86 -17.05
CA MET A 193 21.72 -10.80 -16.09
C MET A 193 22.22 -10.19 -14.78
N PHE A 194 21.47 -9.25 -14.22
CA PHE A 194 21.70 -8.74 -12.86
C PHE A 194 20.61 -9.27 -11.92
N ILE A 195 21.03 -9.79 -10.77
CA ILE A 195 20.16 -10.24 -9.70
C ILE A 195 20.47 -9.48 -8.41
N LEU A 196 19.42 -9.07 -7.71
CA LEU A 196 19.51 -8.39 -6.42
C LEU A 196 18.45 -8.95 -5.48
N GLU A 197 18.86 -9.26 -4.26
CA GLU A 197 17.97 -9.64 -3.17
C GLU A 197 18.14 -8.65 -2.00
N THR A 198 17.02 -8.13 -1.49
CA THR A 198 17.00 -7.19 -0.36
C THR A 198 16.06 -7.65 0.74
N GLU A 199 16.37 -7.26 1.96
CA GLU A 199 15.47 -7.31 3.10
C GLU A 199 15.42 -5.92 3.76
N PRO A 200 14.24 -5.33 4.01
CA PRO A 200 12.91 -5.68 3.54
C PRO A 200 12.71 -5.76 2.02
N ALA A 201 11.59 -6.35 1.60
CA ALA A 201 11.35 -6.71 0.20
C ALA A 201 11.08 -5.51 -0.71
N GLY A 202 10.33 -4.52 -0.25
CA GLY A 202 9.89 -3.41 -1.10
C GLY A 202 11.00 -2.52 -1.67
N TYR A 203 12.21 -2.58 -1.12
CA TYR A 203 13.35 -1.79 -1.59
C TYR A 203 13.81 -2.14 -3.01
N VAL A 204 13.48 -3.32 -3.53
CA VAL A 204 13.78 -3.66 -4.93
C VAL A 204 13.04 -2.77 -5.95
N LEU A 205 11.95 -2.10 -5.57
CA LEU A 205 11.21 -1.22 -6.47
C LEU A 205 11.99 0.05 -6.82
N ILE A 206 12.63 0.69 -5.83
CA ILE A 206 13.46 1.87 -6.11
C ILE A 206 14.72 1.47 -6.87
N ALA A 207 15.30 0.31 -6.54
CA ALA A 207 16.43 -0.24 -7.28
C ALA A 207 16.07 -0.48 -8.76
N ALA A 208 14.91 -1.07 -9.03
CA ALA A 208 14.42 -1.30 -10.39
C ALA A 208 14.18 0.01 -11.16
N ASN A 209 13.53 0.99 -10.52
CA ASN A 209 13.23 2.28 -11.16
C ASN A 209 14.50 3.05 -11.53
N GLU A 210 15.48 3.10 -10.61
CA GLU A 210 16.74 3.80 -10.85
C GLU A 210 17.64 3.04 -11.84
N ALA A 211 17.57 1.72 -11.88
CA ALA A 211 18.25 0.90 -12.89
C ALA A 211 17.73 1.17 -14.30
N GLU A 212 16.40 1.16 -14.48
CA GLU A 212 15.77 1.48 -15.77
C GLU A 212 16.04 2.93 -16.20
N LYS A 213 16.08 3.85 -15.25
CA LYS A 213 16.40 5.27 -15.50
C LYS A 213 17.84 5.46 -15.98
N ALA A 214 18.77 4.63 -15.52
CA ALA A 214 20.19 4.78 -15.81
C ALA A 214 20.64 4.12 -17.11
N SER A 215 19.97 3.06 -17.57
CA SER A 215 20.47 2.23 -18.66
C SER A 215 19.36 1.50 -19.42
N ASN A 216 19.64 1.18 -20.68
CA ASN A 216 18.71 0.45 -21.55
C ASN A 216 18.75 -1.06 -21.27
N ILE A 217 18.08 -1.47 -20.20
CA ILE A 217 17.95 -2.87 -19.79
C ILE A 217 16.53 -3.40 -19.99
N THR A 218 16.38 -4.71 -19.87
CA THR A 218 15.11 -5.42 -19.85
C THR A 218 14.73 -5.77 -18.42
N LEU A 219 13.56 -5.32 -17.98
CA LEU A 219 12.99 -5.69 -16.68
C LEU A 219 12.38 -7.10 -16.77
N VAL A 220 13.07 -8.10 -16.23
CA VAL A 220 12.63 -9.50 -16.29
C VAL A 220 11.61 -9.80 -15.19
N ASP A 221 11.93 -9.42 -13.95
CA ASP A 221 11.02 -9.63 -12.81
C ASP A 221 11.35 -8.71 -11.62
N VAL A 222 10.32 -8.29 -10.87
CA VAL A 222 10.44 -7.49 -9.63
C VAL A 222 9.49 -8.02 -8.57
N LYS A 223 9.99 -8.84 -7.64
CA LYS A 223 9.21 -9.38 -6.52
C LYS A 223 9.42 -8.51 -5.30
N ALA A 224 8.52 -7.57 -5.08
CA ALA A 224 8.57 -6.62 -3.96
C ALA A 224 7.77 -7.07 -2.73
N VAL A 225 7.16 -8.26 -2.77
CA VAL A 225 6.33 -8.80 -1.68
C VAL A 225 6.95 -10.11 -1.17
N GLY A 226 7.06 -10.23 0.15
CA GLY A 226 7.59 -11.41 0.84
C GLY A 226 8.55 -11.02 1.95
N ALA A 227 9.28 -12.01 2.49
CA ALA A 227 10.38 -11.75 3.42
C ALA A 227 11.55 -11.02 2.73
N PHE A 228 11.89 -11.49 1.51
CA PHE A 228 12.94 -10.93 0.68
C PHE A 228 12.37 -10.42 -0.63
N GLY A 229 12.91 -9.29 -1.07
CA GLY A 229 12.62 -8.70 -2.36
C GLY A 229 13.60 -9.22 -3.39
N ARG A 230 13.16 -9.47 -4.63
CA ARG A 230 14.04 -9.94 -5.71
C ARG A 230 13.87 -9.12 -6.97
N LEU A 231 14.99 -8.70 -7.54
CA LEU A 231 15.06 -8.01 -8.82
C LEU A 231 15.86 -8.86 -9.81
N THR A 232 15.37 -8.96 -11.04
CA THR A 232 16.08 -9.57 -12.16
C THR A 232 16.02 -8.66 -13.37
N LEU A 233 17.18 -8.23 -13.85
CA LEU A 233 17.35 -7.42 -15.04
C LEU A 233 18.19 -8.18 -16.06
N ALA A 234 18.05 -7.84 -17.34
CA ALA A 234 18.86 -8.41 -18.39
C ALA A 234 19.20 -7.42 -19.50
N GLY A 235 20.25 -7.70 -20.27
CA GLY A 235 20.64 -6.84 -21.39
C GLY A 235 22.06 -7.13 -21.86
N LYS A 236 22.67 -6.15 -22.54
CA LYS A 236 24.09 -6.19 -22.87
C LYS A 236 24.91 -6.01 -21.60
N GLU A 237 26.13 -6.55 -21.59
CA GLU A 237 27.00 -6.53 -20.41
C GLU A 237 27.19 -5.13 -19.83
N GLY A 238 27.60 -4.15 -20.64
CA GLY A 238 27.80 -2.78 -20.18
C GLY A 238 26.51 -2.12 -19.66
N ASP A 239 25.38 -2.33 -20.35
CA ASP A 239 24.09 -1.78 -19.94
C ASP A 239 23.66 -2.34 -18.57
N VAL A 240 23.88 -3.65 -18.36
CA VAL A 240 23.53 -4.35 -17.10
C VAL A 240 24.45 -3.92 -15.95
N GLU A 241 25.73 -3.70 -16.20
CA GLU A 241 26.66 -3.21 -15.18
C GLU A 241 26.33 -1.79 -14.73
N GLU A 242 25.94 -0.91 -15.66
CA GLU A 242 25.50 0.44 -15.34
C GLU A 242 24.20 0.44 -14.52
N ALA A 243 23.23 -0.39 -14.93
CA ALA A 243 21.97 -0.60 -14.22
C ALA A 243 22.19 -1.15 -12.81
N ALA A 244 23.08 -2.14 -12.65
CA ALA A 244 23.45 -2.72 -11.36
C ALA A 244 24.06 -1.66 -10.43
N ALA A 245 24.98 -0.85 -10.95
CA ALA A 245 25.58 0.23 -10.18
C ALA A 245 24.55 1.29 -9.76
N ALA A 246 23.57 1.63 -10.62
CA ALA A 246 22.48 2.54 -10.29
C ALA A 246 21.54 1.98 -9.21
N ALA A 247 21.15 0.70 -9.32
CA ALA A 247 20.36 0.00 -8.33
C ALA A 247 21.03 0.04 -6.94
N MET A 248 22.32 -0.29 -6.86
CA MET A 248 23.06 -0.28 -5.59
C MET A 248 23.20 1.13 -5.00
N ARG A 249 23.46 2.14 -5.83
CA ARG A 249 23.49 3.54 -5.38
C ARG A 249 22.14 3.99 -4.79
N ALA A 250 21.03 3.52 -5.35
CA ALA A 250 19.70 3.84 -4.84
C ALA A 250 19.48 3.24 -3.44
N ILE A 251 19.88 1.99 -3.23
CA ILE A 251 19.84 1.32 -1.91
C ILE A 251 20.72 2.05 -0.89
N ASP A 252 21.96 2.41 -1.27
CA ASP A 252 22.86 3.18 -0.41
C ASP A 252 22.26 4.54 0.00
N LEU A 253 21.61 5.23 -0.94
CA LEU A 253 20.97 6.52 -0.68
C LEU A 253 19.78 6.38 0.29
N VAL A 254 19.00 5.31 0.16
CA VAL A 254 17.91 4.98 1.09
C VAL A 254 18.46 4.76 2.50
N ASN A 255 19.55 4.01 2.63
CA ASN A 255 20.17 3.68 3.92
C ASN A 255 20.80 4.89 4.60
N ARG A 256 21.38 5.84 3.85
CA ARG A 256 21.90 7.09 4.42
C ARG A 256 20.84 7.95 5.12
N ARG A 257 19.56 7.73 4.81
CA ARG A 257 18.42 8.45 5.41
C ARG A 257 17.75 7.66 6.54
N SER A 258 18.20 6.44 6.82
CA SER A 258 17.71 5.63 7.95
C SER A 258 18.46 6.02 9.23
N THR A 259 17.73 6.17 10.35
CA THR A 259 18.33 6.33 11.68
C THR A 259 18.59 4.98 12.36
N LEU A 260 17.90 3.93 11.92
CA LEU A 260 18.17 2.55 12.29
C LEU A 260 19.37 2.02 11.48
N ARG A 261 20.41 1.57 12.18
CA ARG A 261 21.61 0.95 11.61
C ARG A 261 21.63 -0.54 11.87
#